data_AF-A0A1Y1XGC3-F1
#
_entry.id   AF-A0A1Y1XGC3-F1
#
_cell.length_a   1.000
_cell.length_b   1.000
_cell.length_c   1.000
_cell.angle_alpha   90.00
_cell.angle_beta   90.00
_cell.angle_gamma   90.00
#
_symmetry.space_group_name_H-M   'P 1'
#
loop_
_entity.id
_entity.type
_entity.pdbx_description
1 polymer ?
#
loop_
_entity_poly.entity_id
_entity_poly.type
_entity_poly.pdbx_seq_one_letter_code
_entity_poly.pdbx_strand_id
1 'polypeptide(L)'
;MSDNKAEIFLKKDYHFFKLENDELNNNKIFIWTYWKLNKNDIGKKNNSIEVFEIILSDGERLWSQNIKIKDISVYIKNIKEEDYYTLIKKALTYTKKDTEEKFIYNWNLKDDIANLTIKLEISNSNDNLQNKFQYLLGSIDLLPVKSENRKQIYQLIYEDTEKEYQKLKDENSFLIITNDSLQKIQNEFTEKMTMIVEDKNKLEEVYLLKFRELLNEKKRKIKNLMMVLKKKGSNKKAKSGFIKY
;
A
#
# COMPACT_ATOMS: atom_id res chain seq x y z
N MET A 1 25.05 -45.96 -19.55
CA MET A 1 23.64 -45.66 -19.25
C MET A 1 23.63 -44.54 -18.24
N SER A 2 23.11 -43.40 -18.65
CA SER A 2 23.16 -42.11 -17.96
C SER A 2 22.12 -42.04 -16.84
N ASP A 3 22.59 -41.88 -15.61
CA ASP A 3 21.75 -41.50 -14.48
C ASP A 3 21.33 -40.03 -14.65
N ASN A 4 20.10 -39.84 -15.11
CA ASN A 4 19.39 -38.58 -15.06
C ASN A 4 19.13 -38.18 -13.60
N LYS A 5 20.09 -37.51 -12.97
CA LYS A 5 19.81 -36.61 -11.85
C LYS A 5 19.21 -35.33 -12.43
N ALA A 6 17.91 -35.36 -12.69
CA ALA A 6 17.14 -34.14 -12.74
C ALA A 6 17.21 -33.52 -11.34
N GLU A 7 18.12 -32.55 -11.16
CA GLU A 7 18.07 -31.66 -10.01
C GLU A 7 16.69 -31.01 -10.01
N ILE A 8 15.88 -31.40 -9.04
CA ILE A 8 14.66 -30.70 -8.69
C ILE A 8 15.12 -29.32 -8.25
N PHE A 9 15.12 -28.36 -9.17
CA PHE A 9 15.28 -26.95 -8.84
C PHE A 9 14.08 -26.57 -7.98
N LEU A 10 14.24 -26.68 -6.65
CA LEU A 10 13.35 -26.04 -5.69
C LEU A 10 13.19 -24.59 -6.13
N LYS A 11 11.95 -24.20 -6.41
CA LYS A 11 11.58 -22.88 -6.90
C LYS A 11 12.08 -21.84 -5.88
N LYS A 12 13.17 -21.16 -6.21
CA LYS A 12 13.72 -20.08 -5.40
C LYS A 12 12.95 -18.81 -5.75
N ASP A 13 12.26 -18.23 -4.78
CA ASP A 13 11.58 -16.95 -4.95
C ASP A 13 12.56 -15.83 -4.59
N TYR A 14 13.20 -15.25 -5.61
CA TYR A 14 14.12 -14.14 -5.39
C TYR A 14 13.35 -12.84 -5.17
N HIS A 15 13.94 -11.96 -4.36
CA HIS A 15 13.52 -10.58 -4.22
C HIS A 15 14.50 -9.69 -4.96
N PHE A 16 13.96 -8.89 -5.88
CA PHE A 16 14.72 -7.95 -6.69
C PHE A 16 14.55 -6.52 -6.18
N PHE A 17 15.65 -5.78 -6.06
CA PHE A 17 15.61 -4.34 -5.91
C PHE A 17 16.86 -3.69 -6.54
N LYS A 18 16.72 -2.40 -6.85
CA LYS A 18 17.76 -1.58 -7.45
C LYS A 18 18.30 -0.61 -6.41
N LEU A 19 19.62 -0.48 -6.35
CA LEU A 19 20.30 0.59 -5.64
C LEU A 19 20.60 1.73 -6.60
N GLU A 20 20.05 2.90 -6.29
CA GLU A 20 20.44 4.17 -6.90
C GLU A 20 21.32 4.89 -5.88
N ASN A 21 22.61 5.04 -6.20
CA ASN A 21 23.53 5.79 -5.35
C ASN A 21 23.71 7.18 -5.96
N ASP A 22 23.23 8.22 -5.28
CA ASP A 22 23.26 9.60 -5.78
C ASP A 22 24.68 10.18 -5.86
N GLU A 23 25.65 9.58 -5.14
CA GLU A 23 27.00 10.12 -4.98
C GLU A 23 28.04 9.62 -6.02
N LEU A 24 27.71 8.60 -6.81
CA LEU A 24 28.62 8.05 -7.82
C LEU A 24 27.88 7.92 -9.16
N ASN A 25 28.20 8.83 -10.08
CA ASN A 25 27.80 8.82 -11.49
C ASN A 25 27.50 7.40 -12.02
N ASN A 26 26.22 7.13 -12.29
CA ASN A 26 25.71 6.11 -13.20
C ASN A 26 25.86 4.60 -12.91
N ASN A 27 26.46 4.16 -11.81
CA ASN A 27 26.53 2.71 -11.53
C ASN A 27 25.22 2.22 -10.88
N LYS A 28 24.21 1.95 -11.73
CA LYS A 28 22.99 1.25 -11.32
C LYS A 28 23.38 -0.15 -10.87
N ILE A 29 23.22 -0.43 -9.59
CA ILE A 29 23.43 -1.77 -9.04
C ILE A 29 22.08 -2.45 -8.85
N PHE A 30 22.01 -3.69 -9.32
CA PHE A 30 20.87 -4.57 -9.24
C PHE A 30 21.15 -5.69 -8.26
N ILE A 31 20.22 -5.95 -7.36
CA ILE A 31 20.37 -6.95 -6.31
C ILE A 31 19.21 -7.93 -6.37
N TRP A 32 19.54 -9.22 -6.40
CA TRP A 32 18.61 -10.33 -6.18
C TRP A 32 18.99 -11.02 -4.89
N THR A 33 18.02 -11.24 -4.01
CA THR A 33 18.23 -11.99 -2.77
C THR A 33 17.26 -13.14 -2.64
N TYR A 34 17.71 -14.23 -2.05
CA TYR A 34 16.86 -15.37 -1.76
C TYR A 34 17.03 -15.78 -0.30
N TRP A 35 15.96 -15.70 0.47
CA TRP A 35 15.95 -16.05 1.88
C TRP A 35 15.86 -17.56 2.08
N LYS A 36 16.83 -18.16 2.78
CA LYS A 36 16.96 -19.61 2.99
C LYS A 36 16.69 -20.05 4.43
N LEU A 37 16.93 -19.19 5.43
CA LEU A 37 16.79 -19.56 6.83
C LEU A 37 15.35 -19.86 7.19
N ASN A 38 15.09 -21.07 7.68
CA ASN A 38 13.80 -21.42 8.26
C ASN A 38 13.73 -20.96 9.73
N LYS A 39 12.55 -20.51 10.18
CA LYS A 39 12.34 -20.06 11.56
C LYS A 39 12.69 -21.14 12.59
N ASN A 40 12.42 -22.41 12.25
CA ASN A 40 12.69 -23.56 13.11
C ASN A 40 14.19 -23.86 13.31
N ASP A 41 15.05 -23.23 12.52
CA ASP A 41 16.50 -23.41 12.59
C ASP A 41 17.20 -22.31 13.40
N ILE A 42 16.47 -21.25 13.79
CA ILE A 42 16.98 -20.18 14.64
C ILE A 42 17.32 -20.75 16.02
N GLY A 43 18.49 -20.42 16.56
CA GLY A 43 18.98 -20.92 17.86
C GLY A 43 19.62 -22.32 17.82
N LYS A 44 19.59 -23.03 16.68
CA LYS A 44 20.39 -24.25 16.52
C LYS A 44 21.86 -23.87 16.38
N LYS A 45 22.73 -24.49 17.19
CA LYS A 45 24.19 -24.29 17.15
C LYS A 45 24.85 -24.95 15.93
N ASN A 46 24.36 -24.68 14.71
CA ASN A 46 24.98 -25.13 13.47
C ASN A 46 25.34 -23.93 12.61
N ASN A 47 26.59 -23.50 12.73
CA ASN A 47 27.14 -22.34 12.04
C ASN A 47 27.24 -22.48 10.50
N SER A 48 26.91 -23.68 9.98
CA SER A 48 26.98 -24.03 8.55
C SER A 48 25.67 -23.76 7.81
N ILE A 49 24.59 -23.44 8.53
CA ILE A 49 23.27 -23.20 7.96
C ILE A 49 23.33 -21.96 7.05
N GLU A 50 22.85 -22.11 5.83
CA GLU A 50 22.68 -21.00 4.87
C GLU A 50 21.49 -20.14 5.29
N VAL A 51 21.70 -18.84 5.35
CA VAL A 51 20.71 -17.87 5.81
C VAL A 51 20.03 -17.22 4.62
N PHE A 52 20.80 -16.74 3.66
CA PHE A 52 20.31 -16.18 2.42
C PHE A 52 21.41 -16.21 1.34
N GLU A 53 20.99 -16.04 0.10
CA GLU A 53 21.85 -15.89 -1.08
C GLU A 53 21.69 -14.47 -1.62
N ILE A 54 22.80 -13.83 -2.00
CA ILE A 54 22.81 -12.51 -2.65
C ILE A 54 23.50 -12.65 -4.01
N ILE A 55 22.88 -12.05 -5.02
CA ILE A 55 23.44 -11.85 -6.35
C ILE A 55 23.42 -10.35 -6.62
N LEU A 56 24.55 -9.79 -7.01
CA LEU A 56 24.73 -8.39 -7.33
C LEU A 56 25.19 -8.26 -8.78
N SER A 57 24.61 -7.32 -9.52
CA SER A 57 25.01 -7.00 -10.89
C SER A 57 25.10 -5.50 -11.11
N ASP A 58 26.10 -5.06 -11.84
CA ASP A 58 26.20 -3.70 -12.38
C ASP A 58 25.72 -3.62 -13.85
N GLY A 59 25.22 -4.73 -14.40
CA GLY A 59 24.82 -4.88 -15.80
C GLY A 59 25.87 -5.51 -16.72
N GLU A 60 27.15 -5.53 -16.31
CA GLU A 60 28.24 -6.17 -17.07
C GLU A 60 28.82 -7.37 -16.32
N ARG A 61 29.00 -7.21 -15.01
CA ARG A 61 29.59 -8.16 -14.08
C ARG A 61 28.54 -8.68 -13.12
N LEU A 62 28.87 -9.82 -12.53
CA LEU A 62 28.05 -10.51 -11.56
C LEU A 62 28.91 -10.93 -10.39
N TRP A 63 28.40 -10.70 -9.18
CA TRP A 63 28.94 -11.20 -7.94
C TRP A 63 27.88 -11.98 -7.19
N SER A 64 28.26 -13.06 -6.52
CA SER A 64 27.32 -13.87 -5.76
C SER A 64 27.96 -14.47 -4.52
N GLN A 65 27.16 -14.63 -3.47
CA GLN A 65 27.56 -15.34 -2.27
C GLN A 65 26.38 -16.00 -1.56
N ASN A 66 26.64 -17.18 -1.00
CA ASN A 66 25.76 -17.82 -0.02
C ASN A 66 26.22 -17.47 1.39
N ILE A 67 25.37 -16.77 2.14
CA ILE A 67 25.69 -16.29 3.48
C ILE A 67 25.24 -17.32 4.51
N LYS A 68 26.16 -17.73 5.39
CA LYS A 68 25.90 -18.68 6.47
C LYS A 68 25.84 -17.96 7.81
N ILE A 69 25.31 -18.64 8.82
CA ILE A 69 25.22 -18.09 10.19
C ILE A 69 26.58 -17.58 10.67
N LYS A 70 27.67 -18.31 10.43
CA LYS A 70 29.03 -17.88 10.83
C LYS A 70 29.42 -16.52 10.26
N ASP A 71 29.00 -16.20 9.03
CA ASP A 71 29.44 -15.01 8.29
C ASP A 71 28.79 -13.74 8.85
N ILE A 72 27.62 -13.88 9.48
CA ILE A 72 26.86 -12.77 10.06
C ILE A 72 26.80 -12.78 11.60
N SER A 73 27.25 -13.87 12.23
CA SER A 73 27.22 -14.03 13.70
C SER A 73 27.91 -12.89 14.47
N VAL A 74 28.92 -12.26 13.85
CA VAL A 74 29.65 -11.12 14.44
C VAL A 74 28.76 -9.88 14.59
N TYR A 75 27.74 -9.70 13.74
CA TYR A 75 26.84 -8.56 13.74
C TYR A 75 25.65 -8.73 14.70
N ILE A 76 25.42 -9.93 15.23
CA ILE A 76 24.33 -10.22 16.19
C ILE A 76 24.68 -9.72 17.62
N LYS A 77 25.85 -9.08 17.79
CA LYS A 77 26.27 -8.54 19.08
C LYS A 77 25.29 -7.43 19.51
N ASN A 78 24.68 -7.61 20.69
CA ASN A 78 23.75 -6.68 21.34
C ASN A 78 22.33 -6.60 20.75
N ILE A 79 21.93 -7.58 19.93
CA ILE A 79 20.55 -7.74 19.45
C ILE A 79 20.13 -9.19 19.63
N LYS A 80 18.83 -9.45 19.84
CA LYS A 80 18.34 -10.83 19.83
C LYS A 80 18.49 -11.40 18.41
N GLU A 81 18.89 -12.66 18.33
CA GLU A 81 19.15 -13.33 17.06
C GLU A 81 17.92 -13.31 16.12
N GLU A 82 16.73 -13.55 16.67
CA GLU A 82 15.46 -13.47 15.92
C GLU A 82 15.17 -12.07 15.36
N ASP A 83 15.42 -11.02 16.16
CA ASP A 83 15.22 -9.63 15.75
C ASP A 83 16.20 -9.25 14.65
N TYR A 84 17.47 -9.67 14.77
CA TYR A 84 18.48 -9.47 13.73
C TYR A 84 18.07 -10.13 12.41
N TYR A 85 17.66 -11.41 12.44
CA TYR A 85 17.22 -12.10 11.22
C TYR A 85 15.99 -11.45 10.60
N THR A 86 15.10 -10.90 11.43
CA THR A 86 13.94 -10.14 10.96
C THR A 86 14.37 -8.84 10.28
N LEU A 87 15.30 -8.09 10.87
CA LEU A 87 15.82 -6.84 10.32
C LEU A 87 16.59 -7.06 9.01
N ILE A 88 17.49 -8.05 8.95
CA ILE A 88 18.25 -8.33 7.72
C ILE A 88 17.33 -8.88 6.63
N LYS A 89 16.34 -9.72 6.98
CA LYS A 89 15.32 -10.15 6.03
C LYS A 89 14.55 -8.94 5.49
N LYS A 90 14.08 -8.04 6.37
CA LYS A 90 13.45 -6.78 5.98
C LYS A 90 14.37 -6.01 5.03
N ALA A 91 15.65 -5.80 5.36
CA ALA A 91 16.60 -5.10 4.49
C ALA A 91 16.79 -5.75 3.11
N LEU A 92 16.68 -7.08 2.99
CA LEU A 92 16.93 -7.78 1.71
C LEU A 92 15.66 -8.01 0.89
N THR A 93 14.48 -7.94 1.51
CA THR A 93 13.19 -8.21 0.83
C THR A 93 12.27 -7.00 0.73
N TYR A 94 12.60 -5.86 1.36
CA TYR A 94 11.63 -4.77 1.54
C TYR A 94 11.69 -3.68 0.47
N THR A 95 10.49 -3.39 -0.03
CA THR A 95 10.14 -2.48 -1.14
C THR A 95 9.31 -1.28 -0.68
N LYS A 96 9.21 -0.99 0.63
CA LYS A 96 8.44 0.16 1.16
C LYS A 96 9.35 1.17 1.85
N LYS A 97 9.03 2.46 1.69
CA LYS A 97 9.60 3.54 2.49
C LYS A 97 8.86 3.56 3.83
N ASP A 98 9.46 3.02 4.87
CA ASP A 98 9.05 3.32 6.24
C ASP A 98 9.50 4.76 6.56
N THR A 99 8.71 5.51 7.31
CA THR A 99 9.03 6.91 7.62
C THR A 99 10.01 7.05 8.78
N GLU A 100 10.06 6.05 9.66
CA GLU A 100 10.90 6.05 10.88
C GLU A 100 12.18 5.21 10.73
N GLU A 101 12.16 4.19 9.86
CA GLU A 101 13.25 3.25 9.62
C GLU A 101 13.71 3.31 8.16
N LYS A 102 14.98 3.61 7.93
CA LYS A 102 15.59 3.65 6.61
C LYS A 102 16.77 2.69 6.53
N PHE A 103 16.76 1.78 5.57
CA PHE A 103 17.94 1.00 5.23
C PHE A 103 18.86 1.80 4.30
N ILE A 104 20.13 1.88 4.65
CA ILE A 104 21.19 2.51 3.85
C ILE A 104 22.09 1.40 3.33
N TYR A 105 22.23 1.34 2.01
CA TYR A 105 23.05 0.37 1.32
C TYR A 105 24.23 1.09 0.70
N ASN A 106 25.43 0.65 1.03
CA ASN A 106 26.66 1.12 0.43
C ASN A 106 27.32 -0.04 -0.28
N TRP A 107 27.85 0.21 -1.46
CA TRP A 107 28.60 -0.79 -2.19
C TRP A 107 29.95 -0.22 -2.62
N ASN A 108 30.98 -1.06 -2.61
CA ASN A 108 32.27 -0.73 -3.20
C ASN A 108 32.85 -1.95 -3.93
N LEU A 109 33.73 -1.69 -4.90
CA LEU A 109 34.44 -2.71 -5.65
C LEU A 109 35.93 -2.57 -5.38
N LYS A 110 36.56 -3.63 -4.87
CA LYS A 110 38.01 -3.69 -4.67
C LYS A 110 38.54 -5.04 -5.13
N ASP A 111 39.53 -5.04 -6.02
CA ASP A 111 40.19 -6.26 -6.51
C ASP A 111 39.19 -7.32 -7.03
N ASP A 112 38.16 -6.87 -7.74
CA ASP A 112 37.04 -7.67 -8.28
C ASP A 112 36.13 -8.34 -7.22
N ILE A 113 36.30 -7.98 -5.94
CA ILE A 113 35.40 -8.36 -4.83
C ILE A 113 34.45 -7.18 -4.56
N ALA A 114 33.15 -7.44 -4.61
CA ALA A 114 32.13 -6.44 -4.32
C ALA A 114 31.74 -6.51 -2.84
N ASN A 115 32.01 -5.45 -2.07
CA ASN A 115 31.55 -5.35 -0.69
C ASN A 115 30.20 -4.63 -0.65
N LEU A 116 29.17 -5.29 -0.12
CA LEU A 116 27.87 -4.72 0.15
C LEU A 116 27.71 -4.51 1.66
N THR A 117 27.52 -3.27 2.06
CA THR A 117 27.28 -2.88 3.45
C THR A 117 25.84 -2.42 3.63
N ILE A 118 25.18 -2.93 4.66
CA ILE A 118 23.78 -2.66 5.00
C ILE A 118 23.71 -2.06 6.40
N LYS A 119 23.13 -0.85 6.51
CA LYS A 119 22.90 -0.17 7.79
C LYS A 119 21.41 0.12 7.97
N LEU A 120 20.94 0.03 9.19
CA LEU A 120 19.63 0.54 9.61
C LEU A 120 19.83 1.94 10.20
N GLU A 121 19.18 2.94 9.64
CA GLU A 121 19.04 4.28 10.21
C GLU A 121 17.65 4.41 10.84
N ILE A 122 17.62 4.77 12.12
CA ILE A 122 16.39 5.07 12.88
C ILE A 122 16.39 6.57 13.16
N SER A 123 15.34 7.26 12.70
CA SER A 123 15.14 8.68 12.94
C SER A 123 14.10 8.90 14.04
N ASN A 124 14.53 9.50 15.15
CA ASN A 124 13.66 9.74 16.32
C ASN A 124 12.81 11.03 16.24
N SER A 125 12.81 11.74 15.10
CA SER A 125 11.98 12.93 14.90
C SER A 125 11.83 13.24 13.41
N ASN A 126 10.64 13.70 13.00
CA ASN A 126 10.34 14.06 11.62
C ASN A 126 11.16 15.26 11.09
N ASP A 127 11.84 16.04 11.95
CA ASP A 127 12.45 17.32 11.52
C ASP A 127 13.91 17.58 11.91
N ASN A 128 14.59 16.72 12.69
CA ASN A 128 15.98 16.97 13.08
C ASN A 128 16.95 15.90 12.56
N LEU A 129 17.75 16.28 11.54
CA LEU A 129 18.91 15.55 11.00
C LEU A 129 19.98 15.18 12.05
N GLN A 130 19.93 15.76 13.25
CA GLN A 130 20.98 15.67 14.27
C GLN A 130 20.88 14.44 15.19
N ASN A 131 19.75 13.73 15.23
CA ASN A 131 19.57 12.53 16.08
C ASN A 131 19.25 11.28 15.25
N LYS A 132 20.18 10.92 14.35
CA LYS A 132 20.10 9.69 13.55
C LYS A 132 20.94 8.60 14.21
N PHE A 133 20.28 7.53 14.64
CA PHE A 133 20.98 6.34 15.10
C PHE A 133 21.21 5.40 13.91
N GLN A 134 22.47 5.03 13.66
CA GLN A 134 22.82 4.07 12.61
C GLN A 134 23.37 2.79 13.23
N TYR A 135 22.76 1.66 12.88
CA TYR A 135 23.20 0.34 13.26
C TYR A 135 23.70 -0.43 12.04
N LEU A 136 24.90 -0.99 12.11
CA LEU A 136 25.46 -1.83 11.05
C LEU A 136 24.82 -3.22 11.12
N LEU A 137 23.97 -3.54 10.15
CA LEU A 137 23.37 -4.86 10.03
C LEU A 137 24.36 -5.86 9.43
N GLY A 138 25.18 -5.46 8.48
CA GLY A 138 26.20 -6.35 7.95
C GLY A 138 27.08 -5.73 6.87
N SER A 139 28.25 -6.31 6.68
CA SER A 139 29.14 -6.07 5.56
C SER A 139 29.50 -7.41 4.94
N ILE A 140 29.22 -7.56 3.64
CA ILE A 140 29.22 -8.83 2.92
C ILE A 140 30.12 -8.70 1.70
N ASP A 141 31.15 -9.54 1.62
CA ASP A 141 31.99 -9.66 0.44
C ASP A 141 31.40 -10.68 -0.54
N LEU A 142 31.08 -10.20 -1.74
CA LEU A 142 30.55 -10.99 -2.84
C LEU A 142 31.68 -11.29 -3.83
N LEU A 143 31.78 -12.57 -4.20
CA LEU A 143 32.82 -13.05 -5.11
C LEU A 143 32.35 -12.98 -6.56
N PRO A 144 33.26 -12.68 -7.51
CA PRO A 144 32.90 -12.61 -8.91
C PRO A 144 32.43 -13.98 -9.41
N VAL A 145 31.33 -13.98 -10.16
CA VAL A 145 30.78 -15.20 -10.74
C VAL A 145 31.69 -15.65 -11.88
N LYS A 146 32.20 -16.88 -11.74
CA LYS A 146 33.01 -17.55 -12.75
C LYS A 146 32.26 -17.63 -14.08
N SER A 147 32.97 -17.49 -15.20
CA SER A 147 32.40 -17.47 -16.55
C SER A 147 31.49 -18.66 -16.85
N GLU A 148 31.87 -19.86 -16.39
CA GLU A 148 31.10 -21.11 -16.52
C GLU A 148 29.70 -21.06 -15.88
N ASN A 149 29.54 -20.29 -14.79
CA ASN A 149 28.27 -20.20 -14.04
C ASN A 149 27.43 -18.98 -14.43
N ARG A 150 27.98 -18.02 -15.18
CA ARG A 150 27.28 -16.78 -15.54
C ARG A 150 25.99 -17.04 -16.31
N LYS A 151 26.01 -17.99 -17.25
CA LYS A 151 24.84 -18.33 -18.06
C LYS A 151 23.68 -18.80 -17.18
N GLN A 152 23.97 -19.65 -16.17
CA GLN A 152 22.97 -20.17 -15.25
C GLN A 152 22.35 -19.06 -14.40
N ILE A 153 23.18 -18.12 -13.91
CA ILE A 153 22.69 -16.98 -13.12
C ILE A 153 21.86 -16.02 -13.97
N TYR A 154 22.30 -15.70 -15.19
CA TYR A 154 21.50 -14.86 -16.09
C TYR A 154 20.17 -15.50 -16.47
N GLN A 155 20.15 -16.81 -16.71
CA GLN A 155 18.91 -17.53 -16.96
C GLN A 155 17.97 -17.46 -15.74
N LEU A 156 18.51 -17.62 -14.53
CA LEU A 156 17.73 -17.48 -13.29
C LEU A 156 17.12 -16.07 -13.18
N ILE A 157 17.92 -15.03 -13.42
CA ILE A 157 17.46 -13.64 -13.39
C ILE A 157 16.37 -13.40 -14.44
N TYR A 158 16.55 -13.91 -15.66
CA TYR A 158 15.57 -13.78 -16.74
C TYR A 158 14.25 -14.45 -16.39
N GLU A 159 14.29 -15.70 -15.93
CA GLU A 159 13.08 -16.45 -15.55
C GLU A 159 12.34 -15.82 -14.37
N ASP A 160 13.07 -15.28 -13.39
CA ASP A 160 12.49 -14.55 -12.25
C ASP A 160 11.79 -13.27 -12.71
N THR A 161 12.48 -12.48 -13.56
CA THR A 161 11.95 -11.23 -14.11
C THR A 161 10.72 -11.45 -15.00
N GLU A 162 10.75 -12.48 -15.85
CA GLU A 162 9.63 -12.85 -16.73
C GLU A 162 8.40 -13.26 -15.92
N LYS A 163 8.58 -14.06 -14.87
CA LYS A 163 7.49 -14.47 -13.97
C LYS A 163 6.86 -13.29 -13.25
N GLU A 164 7.67 -12.40 -12.68
CA GLU A 164 7.14 -11.23 -11.97
C GLU A 164 6.45 -10.26 -12.94
N TYR A 165 7.01 -10.05 -14.14
CA TYR A 165 6.35 -9.27 -15.18
C TYR A 165 4.98 -9.84 -15.57
N GLN A 166 4.90 -11.15 -15.81
CA GLN A 166 3.65 -11.80 -16.19
C GLN A 166 2.60 -11.69 -15.07
N LYS A 167 3.00 -11.92 -13.81
CA LYS A 167 2.15 -11.74 -12.64
C LYS A 167 1.61 -10.31 -12.53
N LEU A 168 2.48 -9.30 -12.63
CA LEU A 168 2.08 -7.88 -12.58
C LEU A 168 1.17 -7.49 -13.74
N LYS A 169 1.41 -8.04 -14.94
CA LYS A 169 0.56 -7.83 -16.11
C LYS A 169 -0.84 -8.40 -15.90
N ASP A 170 -0.94 -9.60 -15.35
CA ASP A 170 -2.22 -10.26 -15.07
C ASP A 170 -3.00 -9.52 -13.97
N GLU A 171 -2.32 -9.11 -12.89
CA GLU A 171 -2.90 -8.30 -11.83
C GLU A 171 -3.42 -6.95 -12.36
N ASN A 172 -2.62 -6.26 -13.17
CA ASN A 172 -3.03 -4.98 -13.76
C ASN A 172 -4.25 -5.15 -14.71
N SER A 173 -4.25 -6.19 -15.54
CA SER A 173 -5.39 -6.52 -16.40
C SER A 173 -6.67 -6.75 -15.59
N PHE A 174 -6.58 -7.51 -14.51
CA PHE A 174 -7.70 -7.74 -13.60
C PHE A 174 -8.21 -6.46 -12.93
N LEU A 175 -7.30 -5.59 -12.47
CA LEU A 175 -7.62 -4.32 -11.86
C LEU A 175 -8.31 -3.37 -12.84
N ILE A 176 -7.87 -3.30 -14.10
CA ILE A 176 -8.51 -2.51 -15.15
C ILE A 176 -9.96 -2.96 -15.36
N ILE A 177 -10.19 -4.27 -15.53
CA ILE A 177 -11.54 -4.82 -15.74
C ILE A 177 -12.45 -4.51 -14.54
N THR A 178 -11.93 -4.64 -13.34
CA THR A 178 -12.69 -4.38 -12.10
C THR A 178 -13.01 -2.90 -11.96
N ASN A 179 -12.06 -2.02 -12.27
CA ASN A 179 -12.26 -0.57 -12.25
C ASN A 179 -13.36 -0.15 -13.24
N ASP A 180 -13.32 -0.67 -14.48
CA ASP A 180 -14.34 -0.39 -15.49
C ASP A 180 -15.74 -0.89 -15.06
N SER A 181 -15.81 -2.06 -14.43
CA SER A 181 -17.05 -2.60 -13.87
C SER A 181 -17.62 -1.71 -12.76
N LEU A 182 -16.77 -1.28 -11.83
CA LEU A 182 -17.16 -0.39 -10.74
C LEU A 182 -17.62 0.97 -11.26
N GLN A 183 -16.95 1.51 -12.28
CA GLN A 183 -17.34 2.78 -12.90
C GLN A 183 -18.74 2.69 -13.54
N LYS A 184 -19.07 1.57 -14.20
CA LYS A 184 -20.41 1.33 -14.74
C LYS A 184 -21.47 1.31 -13.64
N ILE A 185 -21.22 0.55 -12.57
CA ILE A 185 -22.14 0.47 -11.42
C ILE A 185 -22.34 1.86 -10.79
N GLN A 186 -21.26 2.64 -10.64
CA GLN A 186 -21.33 4.00 -10.10
C GLN A 186 -22.19 4.91 -10.98
N ASN A 187 -22.04 4.83 -12.31
CA ASN A 187 -22.82 5.63 -13.24
C ASN A 187 -24.31 5.26 -13.17
N GLU A 188 -24.65 3.96 -13.22
CA GLU A 188 -26.03 3.48 -13.08
C GLU A 188 -26.67 3.92 -11.75
N PHE A 189 -25.91 3.86 -10.66
CA PHE A 189 -26.37 4.31 -9.36
C PHE A 189 -26.63 5.82 -9.34
N THR A 190 -25.75 6.60 -9.96
CA THR A 190 -25.87 8.06 -10.04
C THR A 190 -27.09 8.47 -10.86
N GLU A 191 -27.35 7.80 -11.99
CA GLU A 191 -28.54 8.03 -12.81
C GLU A 191 -29.83 7.73 -12.02
N LYS A 192 -29.91 6.56 -11.37
CA LYS A 192 -31.05 6.19 -10.54
C LYS A 192 -31.27 7.17 -9.39
N MET A 193 -30.19 7.60 -8.73
CA MET A 193 -30.27 8.56 -7.64
C MET A 193 -30.80 9.92 -8.13
N THR A 194 -30.37 10.36 -9.30
CA THR A 194 -30.85 11.61 -9.93
C THR A 194 -32.35 11.52 -10.20
N MET A 195 -32.82 10.42 -10.80
CA MET A 195 -34.26 10.19 -11.03
C MET A 195 -35.08 10.20 -9.73
N ILE A 196 -34.59 9.53 -8.69
CA ILE A 196 -35.26 9.49 -7.38
C ILE A 196 -35.38 10.90 -6.77
N VAL A 197 -34.32 11.71 -6.87
CA VAL A 197 -34.32 13.09 -6.38
C VAL A 197 -35.31 13.95 -7.17
N GLU A 198 -35.35 13.82 -8.49
CA GLU A 198 -36.31 14.54 -9.33
C GLU A 198 -37.76 14.17 -8.99
N ASP A 199 -38.06 12.88 -8.86
CA ASP A 199 -39.39 12.40 -8.51
C ASP A 199 -39.81 12.85 -7.10
N LYS A 200 -38.89 12.82 -6.14
CA LYS A 200 -39.12 13.36 -4.80
C LYS A 200 -39.48 14.86 -4.86
N ASN A 201 -38.72 15.65 -5.62
CA ASN A 201 -38.94 17.09 -5.72
C ASN A 201 -40.31 17.41 -6.34
N LYS A 202 -40.70 16.68 -7.40
CA LYS A 202 -42.05 16.81 -8.00
C LYS A 202 -43.15 16.46 -7.00
N LEU A 203 -42.96 15.38 -6.24
CA LEU A 203 -43.93 14.95 -5.23
C LEU A 203 -44.09 15.99 -4.12
N GLU A 204 -42.98 16.57 -3.66
CA GLU A 204 -42.96 17.63 -2.65
C GLU A 204 -43.72 18.87 -3.12
N GLU A 205 -43.52 19.31 -4.37
CA GLU A 205 -44.25 20.42 -4.96
C GLU A 205 -45.77 20.17 -5.00
N VAL A 206 -46.18 18.97 -5.44
CA VAL A 206 -47.60 18.57 -5.47
C VAL A 206 -48.21 18.59 -4.07
N TYR A 207 -47.51 18.09 -3.05
CA TYR A 207 -48.01 18.12 -1.67
C TYR A 207 -48.10 19.53 -1.10
N LEU A 208 -47.11 20.39 -1.38
CA LEU A 208 -47.14 21.80 -0.96
C LEU A 208 -48.31 22.56 -1.59
N LEU A 209 -48.59 22.33 -2.87
CA LEU A 209 -49.74 22.92 -3.56
C LEU A 209 -51.06 22.48 -2.92
N LYS A 210 -51.27 21.17 -2.73
CA LYS A 210 -52.47 20.63 -2.06
C LYS A 210 -52.65 21.18 -0.65
N PHE A 211 -51.55 21.28 0.11
CA PHE A 211 -51.58 21.84 1.45
C PHE A 211 -51.96 23.33 1.44
N ARG A 212 -51.43 24.10 0.49
CA ARG A 212 -51.77 25.51 0.32
C ARG A 212 -53.24 25.71 -0.04
N GLU A 213 -53.79 24.86 -0.91
CA GLU A 213 -55.22 24.87 -1.26
C GLU A 213 -56.09 24.64 -0.03
N LEU A 214 -55.80 23.60 0.75
CA LEU A 214 -56.49 23.31 2.01
C LEU A 214 -56.41 24.49 3.01
N LEU A 215 -55.23 25.08 3.18
CA LEU A 215 -55.07 26.26 4.04
C LEU A 215 -55.91 27.44 3.56
N ASN A 216 -55.96 27.69 2.24
CA ASN A 216 -56.75 28.76 1.67
C ASN A 216 -58.26 28.53 1.87
N GLU A 217 -58.74 27.30 1.72
CA GLU A 217 -60.13 26.95 2.04
C GLU A 217 -60.46 27.20 3.51
N LYS A 218 -59.59 26.77 4.42
CA LYS A 218 -59.77 26.99 5.86
C LYS A 218 -59.76 28.47 6.20
N LYS A 219 -58.83 29.26 5.62
CA LYS A 219 -58.78 30.72 5.77
C LYS A 219 -60.06 31.38 5.27
N ARG A 220 -60.60 30.96 4.11
CA ARG A 220 -61.88 31.46 3.58
C ARG A 220 -63.04 31.15 4.53
N LYS A 221 -63.14 29.92 5.04
CA LYS A 221 -64.16 29.52 6.03
C LYS A 221 -64.08 30.37 7.29
N ILE A 222 -62.88 30.57 7.84
CA ILE A 222 -62.67 31.43 9.02
C ILE A 222 -63.09 32.87 8.74
N LYS A 223 -62.70 33.44 7.59
CA LYS A 223 -63.07 34.81 7.20
C LYS A 223 -64.59 34.97 7.11
N ASN A 224 -65.28 34.00 6.51
CA ASN A 224 -66.75 34.00 6.41
C ASN A 224 -67.40 33.93 7.80
N LEU A 225 -66.93 33.04 8.68
CA LEU A 225 -67.41 32.93 10.06
C LEU A 225 -67.19 34.25 10.83
N MET A 226 -66.01 34.87 10.71
CA MET A 226 -65.73 36.16 11.32
C MET A 226 -66.66 37.26 10.81
N MET A 227 -66.98 37.30 9.51
CA MET A 227 -67.94 38.27 8.98
C MET A 227 -69.35 38.05 9.55
N VAL A 228 -69.81 36.80 9.62
CA VAL A 228 -71.13 36.47 10.21
C VAL A 228 -71.17 36.86 11.69
N LEU A 229 -70.12 36.55 12.45
CA LEU A 229 -70.01 36.91 13.86
C LEU A 229 -69.95 38.43 14.06
N LYS A 230 -69.20 39.16 13.23
CA LYS A 230 -69.18 40.64 13.27
C LYS A 230 -70.57 41.21 12.98
N LYS A 231 -71.28 40.75 11.95
CA LYS A 231 -72.66 41.18 11.64
C LYS A 231 -73.64 40.91 12.80
N LYS A 232 -73.55 39.73 13.44
CA LYS A 232 -74.35 39.40 14.63
C LYS A 232 -73.98 40.25 15.86
N GLY A 233 -72.71 40.59 16.04
CA GLY A 233 -72.21 41.47 17.11
C GLY A 233 -72.65 42.93 16.93
N SER A 234 -72.64 43.46 15.70
CA SER A 234 -73.16 44.80 15.39
C SER A 234 -74.69 44.87 15.51
N ASN A 235 -75.42 43.80 15.16
CA ASN A 235 -76.88 43.74 15.42
C ASN A 235 -77.23 43.66 16.91
N LYS A 236 -76.37 43.07 17.76
CA LYS A 236 -76.55 43.10 19.22
C LYS A 236 -76.26 44.48 19.82
N LYS A 237 -75.24 45.21 19.33
CA LYS A 237 -74.98 46.62 19.75
C LYS A 237 -76.07 47.60 19.29
N ALA A 238 -76.68 47.37 18.12
CA ALA A 238 -77.83 48.16 17.68
C ALA A 238 -79.08 47.91 18.55
N LYS A 239 -79.26 46.71 19.10
CA LYS A 239 -80.35 46.38 20.03
C LYS A 239 -80.09 46.81 21.48
N SER A 240 -78.83 47.01 21.91
CA SER A 240 -78.52 47.54 23.24
C SER A 240 -78.47 49.07 23.31
N GLY A 241 -78.61 49.78 22.18
CA GLY A 241 -78.73 51.24 22.13
C GLY A 241 -80.14 51.79 22.30
N PHE A 242 -81.13 50.92 22.47
CA PHE A 242 -82.54 51.26 22.72
C PHE A 242 -82.97 50.75 24.09
N ILE A 243 -82.41 51.33 25.14
CA ILE A 243 -83.11 51.44 26.43
C ILE A 243 -83.05 52.93 26.78
N LYS A 244 -84.05 53.68 26.32
CA LYS A 244 -84.43 54.96 26.92
C LYS A 244 -85.59 54.67 27.84
N TYR A 245 -85.40 55.11 29.08
CA TYR A 245 -86.31 55.22 30.24
C TYR A 245 -87.78 54.94 29.97
#